data_AF-A0A955S4I4-F1
#
_entry.id   AF-A0A955S4I4-F1
#
_cell.length_a   1.000
_cell.length_b   1.000
_cell.length_c   1.000
_cell.angle_alpha   90.00
_cell.angle_beta   90.00
_cell.angle_gamma   90.00
#
_symmetry.space_group_name_H-M   'P 1'
#
loop_
_entity.id
_entity.type
_entity.pdbx_description
1 polymer ?
#
loop_
_entity_poly.entity_id
_entity_poly.type
_entity_poly.pdbx_seq_one_letter_code
_entity_poly.pdbx_strand_id
1 'polypeptide(L)'
;MRLILIVFFLAWSIPALAFIGTRYLEKGKIVYEYPAEDDVLRVFVSPGFVTKIELPDDVELVLVGDTDLLKVEVSSDKRSVIVNTLSTEGETNLIVDTASLNLNYEVIIGDKDKVDYRVWIDEYKRLRDKQTDQTK
;
A
#
# COMPACT_ATOMS: atom_id res chain seq x y z
N MET A 1 10.54 -48.53 44.45
CA MET A 1 10.50 -47.06 44.61
C MET A 1 11.84 -46.46 44.17
N ARG A 2 12.34 -46.45 42.93
CA ARG A 2 11.85 -46.48 41.55
C ARG A 2 10.71 -45.49 41.27
N LEU A 3 11.06 -44.47 40.48
CA LEU A 3 10.21 -43.72 39.53
C LEU A 3 9.46 -42.44 40.00
N ILE A 4 10.09 -41.51 40.73
CA ILE A 4 9.52 -40.15 40.93
C ILE A 4 10.60 -39.04 40.90
N LEU A 5 11.54 -39.08 39.95
CA LEU A 5 12.57 -38.01 39.89
C LEU A 5 13.02 -37.61 38.48
N ILE A 6 12.27 -37.99 37.44
CA ILE A 6 12.58 -37.62 36.04
C ILE A 6 11.51 -36.69 35.43
N VAL A 7 10.41 -36.41 36.13
CA VAL A 7 9.34 -35.55 35.60
C VAL A 7 9.63 -34.05 35.80
N PHE A 8 10.58 -33.69 36.67
CA PHE A 8 10.88 -32.28 36.95
C PHE A 8 11.89 -31.63 35.99
N PHE A 9 12.56 -32.40 35.12
CA PHE A 9 13.60 -31.88 34.22
C PHE A 9 13.17 -31.75 32.75
N LEU A 10 11.93 -32.09 32.41
CA LEU A 10 11.42 -32.12 31.03
C LEU A 10 10.37 -31.04 30.71
N ALA A 11 10.09 -30.13 31.63
CA ALA A 11 9.18 -29.01 31.41
C ALA A 11 9.88 -27.68 31.08
N TRP A 12 11.22 -27.66 31.04
CA TRP A 12 12.03 -26.44 30.78
C TRP A 12 12.74 -26.44 29.42
N SER A 13 12.33 -27.32 28.51
CA SER A 13 12.84 -27.37 27.15
C SER A 13 11.72 -27.31 26.11
N ILE A 14 10.76 -26.41 26.34
CA ILE A 14 9.82 -26.01 25.30
C ILE A 14 9.94 -24.49 25.11
N PRO A 15 10.90 -23.98 24.33
CA PRO A 15 10.70 -22.73 23.64
C PRO A 15 9.78 -23.01 22.43
N ALA A 16 8.57 -23.52 22.69
CA ALA A 16 7.50 -23.42 21.72
C ALA A 16 6.83 -22.07 21.95
N LEU A 17 6.63 -21.36 20.83
CA LEU A 17 5.68 -20.27 20.68
C LEU A 17 6.12 -18.90 21.21
N ALA A 18 7.14 -18.31 20.60
CA ALA A 18 7.25 -16.85 20.58
C ALA A 18 7.99 -16.31 19.34
N PHE A 19 7.68 -16.83 18.14
CA PHE A 19 8.09 -16.16 16.89
C PHE A 19 7.03 -16.32 15.78
N ILE A 20 5.76 -16.19 16.16
CA ILE A 20 4.65 -16.00 15.23
C ILE A 20 3.94 -14.74 15.69
N GLY A 21 4.39 -13.56 15.24
CA GLY A 21 3.76 -12.33 15.71
C GLY A 21 4.35 -11.00 15.26
N THR A 22 5.27 -10.94 14.29
CA THR A 22 5.87 -9.66 13.87
C THR A 22 5.24 -9.07 12.60
N ARG A 23 3.98 -9.41 12.30
CA ARG A 23 3.21 -8.61 11.32
C ARG A 23 2.73 -7.33 12.01
N TYR A 24 3.63 -6.35 12.12
CA TYR A 24 3.39 -5.02 12.71
C TYR A 24 2.81 -4.03 11.69
N LEU A 25 1.83 -4.43 10.90
CA LEU A 25 1.11 -3.47 10.06
C LEU A 25 0.02 -2.83 10.91
N GLU A 26 0.24 -1.56 11.28
CA GLU A 26 -0.78 -0.76 11.94
C GLU A 26 -2.02 -0.64 11.05
N LYS A 27 -3.19 -0.79 11.66
CA LYS A 27 -4.47 -0.72 10.97
C LYS A 27 -4.63 0.68 10.35
N GLY A 28 -5.03 0.73 9.07
CA GLY A 28 -5.25 1.99 8.35
C GLY A 28 -4.06 2.46 7.50
N LYS A 29 -2.92 1.76 7.53
CA LYS A 29 -1.76 2.07 6.68
C LYS A 29 -1.83 1.46 5.27
N ILE A 30 -2.79 0.56 5.04
CA ILE A 30 -3.09 -0.02 3.74
C ILE A 30 -4.48 0.47 3.34
N VAL A 31 -4.53 1.17 2.22
CA VAL A 31 -5.75 1.74 1.62
C VAL A 31 -6.13 0.92 0.41
N TYR A 32 -7.41 0.67 0.23
CA TYR A 32 -7.97 -0.01 -0.94
C TYR A 32 -8.91 0.95 -1.63
N GLU A 33 -8.66 1.24 -2.91
CA GLU A 33 -9.40 2.24 -3.68
C GLU A 33 -10.05 1.63 -4.91
N TYR A 34 -11.22 2.18 -5.26
CA TYR A 34 -12.04 1.79 -6.41
C TYR A 34 -12.43 3.03 -7.24
N PRO A 35 -11.44 3.70 -7.86
CA PRO A 35 -11.64 5.00 -8.47
C PRO A 35 -12.60 4.94 -9.68
N ALA A 36 -13.48 5.93 -9.76
CA ALA A 36 -14.22 6.29 -10.96
C ALA A 36 -13.37 7.22 -11.86
N GLU A 37 -13.83 7.43 -13.09
CA GLU A 37 -13.06 8.10 -14.18
C GLU A 37 -12.66 9.56 -13.86
N ASP A 38 -13.30 10.19 -12.87
CA ASP A 38 -13.07 11.59 -12.49
C ASP A 38 -12.70 11.76 -11.00
N ASP A 39 -12.38 10.68 -10.30
CA ASP A 39 -12.05 10.75 -8.88
C ASP A 39 -10.64 11.33 -8.65
N VAL A 40 -10.52 12.19 -7.64
CA VAL A 40 -9.23 12.63 -7.09
C VAL A 40 -9.00 11.88 -5.79
N LEU A 41 -8.02 10.98 -5.80
CA LEU A 41 -7.65 10.16 -4.65
C LEU A 41 -6.68 10.91 -3.76
N ARG A 42 -6.82 10.77 -2.44
CA ARG A 42 -5.91 11.43 -1.49
C ARG A 42 -4.90 10.42 -0.95
N VAL A 43 -3.63 10.79 -0.94
CA VAL A 43 -2.54 9.96 -0.43
C VAL A 43 -1.70 10.75 0.55
N PHE A 44 -1.52 10.20 1.75
CA PHE A 44 -0.70 10.81 2.78
C PHE A 44 0.72 10.22 2.75
N VAL A 45 1.71 11.10 2.63
CA VAL A 45 3.14 10.74 2.64
C VAL A 45 3.85 11.45 3.79
N SER A 46 4.95 10.86 4.29
CA SER A 46 5.73 11.43 5.39
C SER A 46 7.22 11.14 5.21
N PRO A 47 8.13 12.05 5.61
CA PRO A 47 9.56 11.78 5.62
C PRO A 47 9.90 10.52 6.39
N GLY A 48 10.84 9.74 5.86
CA GLY A 48 11.28 8.46 6.46
C GLY A 48 10.35 7.27 6.15
N PHE A 49 9.27 7.48 5.41
CA PHE A 49 8.35 6.43 4.94
C PHE A 49 8.27 6.42 3.42
N VAL A 50 7.92 5.25 2.90
CA VAL A 50 7.70 5.03 1.47
C VAL A 50 6.25 4.63 1.28
N THR A 51 5.57 5.29 0.34
CA THR A 51 4.21 4.92 -0.07
C THR A 51 4.28 4.18 -1.39
N LYS A 52 3.67 3.00 -1.45
CA LYS A 52 3.58 2.20 -2.68
C LYS A 52 2.15 2.17 -3.20
N ILE A 53 1.94 2.66 -4.41
CA ILE A 53 0.66 2.56 -5.14
C ILE A 53 0.74 1.32 -6.03
N GLU A 54 -0.10 0.32 -5.78
CA GLU A 54 -0.19 -0.93 -6.55
C GLU A 54 -1.37 -0.87 -7.52
N LEU A 55 -1.11 -1.20 -8.78
CA LEU A 55 -2.03 -0.98 -9.90
C LEU A 55 -2.40 -2.31 -10.59
N PRO A 56 -3.63 -2.40 -11.13
CA PRO A 56 -4.08 -3.60 -11.82
C PRO A 56 -3.41 -3.78 -13.19
N ASP A 57 -2.92 -2.72 -13.81
CA ASP A 57 -2.25 -2.75 -15.11
C ASP A 57 -0.88 -2.06 -15.07
N ASP A 58 -0.13 -2.19 -16.16
CA ASP A 58 1.18 -1.57 -16.32
C ASP A 58 1.05 -0.04 -16.40
N VAL A 59 1.95 0.64 -15.71
CA VAL A 59 2.12 2.10 -15.73
C VAL A 59 2.71 2.52 -17.06
N GLU A 60 2.00 3.42 -17.74
CA GLU A 60 2.44 4.02 -19.00
C GLU A 60 3.04 5.42 -18.78
N LEU A 61 2.47 6.18 -17.84
CA LEU A 61 2.88 7.55 -17.56
C LEU A 61 2.76 7.87 -16.06
N VAL A 62 3.70 8.67 -15.58
CA VAL A 62 3.63 9.30 -14.25
C VAL A 62 4.03 10.77 -14.38
N LEU A 63 3.19 11.67 -13.87
CA LEU A 63 3.47 13.10 -13.81
C LEU A 63 3.38 13.59 -12.36
N VAL A 64 4.35 14.40 -11.96
CA VAL A 64 4.42 15.01 -10.63
C VAL A 64 4.27 16.52 -10.81
N GLY A 65 3.37 17.13 -10.04
CA GLY A 65 3.16 18.59 -10.08
C GLY A 65 4.40 19.35 -9.60
N ASP A 66 4.86 19.05 -8.39
CA ASP A 66 6.02 19.66 -7.77
C ASP A 66 7.10 18.59 -7.50
N THR A 67 8.12 18.58 -8.35
CA THR A 67 9.25 17.63 -8.27
C THR A 67 10.23 17.95 -7.15
N ASP A 68 10.17 19.15 -6.56
CA ASP A 68 11.01 19.51 -5.41
C ASP A 68 10.42 18.92 -4.11
N LEU A 69 9.12 18.62 -4.11
CA LEU A 69 8.42 18.00 -2.99
C LEU A 69 8.43 16.48 -3.02
N LEU A 70 8.35 15.86 -4.20
CA LEU A 70 8.22 14.41 -4.34
C LEU A 70 9.31 13.80 -5.22
N LYS A 71 9.79 12.64 -4.80
CA LYS A 71 10.54 11.71 -5.63
C LYS A 71 9.67 10.50 -5.93
N VAL A 72 9.46 10.23 -7.22
CA VAL A 72 8.62 9.14 -7.68
C VAL A 72 9.40 8.17 -8.57
N GLU A 73 9.19 6.87 -8.36
CA GLU A 73 9.82 5.80 -9.14
C GLU A 73 8.77 4.78 -9.57
N VAL A 74 8.83 4.34 -10.82
CA VAL A 74 8.02 3.21 -11.31
C VAL A 74 8.78 1.91 -11.02
N SER A 75 8.08 0.91 -10.48
CA SER A 75 8.70 -0.39 -10.20
C SER A 75 9.15 -1.10 -11.48
N SER A 76 10.07 -2.04 -11.32
CA SER A 76 10.62 -2.82 -12.45
C SER A 76 9.58 -3.65 -13.20
N ASP A 77 8.53 -4.10 -12.51
CA ASP A 77 7.39 -4.81 -13.09
C ASP A 77 6.34 -3.88 -13.67
N LYS A 78 6.54 -2.55 -13.61
CA LYS A 78 5.61 -1.50 -14.03
C LYS A 78 4.24 -1.51 -13.38
N ARG A 79 3.99 -2.33 -12.35
CA ARG A 79 2.67 -2.42 -11.70
C ARG A 79 2.57 -1.67 -10.39
N SER A 80 3.56 -0.81 -10.11
CA SER A 80 3.48 0.07 -8.97
C SER A 80 4.28 1.36 -9.14
N VAL A 81 3.82 2.38 -8.43
CA VAL A 81 4.46 3.67 -8.29
C VAL A 81 4.90 3.82 -6.84
N ILE A 82 6.19 4.11 -6.64
CA ILE A 82 6.81 4.33 -5.35
C ILE A 82 6.94 5.84 -5.15
N VAL A 83 6.32 6.35 -4.08
CA VAL A 83 6.29 7.77 -3.75
C VAL A 83 7.08 8.00 -2.46
N ASN A 84 8.04 8.91 -2.53
CA ASN A 84 8.80 9.42 -1.40
C ASN A 84 8.68 10.94 -1.36
N THR A 85 8.60 11.51 -0.16
CA THR A 85 8.69 12.96 0.00
C THR A 85 10.13 13.41 0.21
N LEU A 86 10.47 14.56 -0.36
CA LEU A 86 11.72 15.28 -0.16
C LEU A 86 11.57 16.44 0.85
N SER A 87 10.32 16.76 1.23
CA SER A 87 9.97 17.81 2.19
C SER A 87 9.27 17.25 3.43
N THR A 88 9.22 18.04 4.50
CA THR A 88 8.50 17.72 5.74
C THR A 88 7.02 18.06 5.69
N GLU A 89 6.63 19.00 4.84
CA GLU A 89 5.26 19.46 4.64
C GLU A 89 5.07 19.95 3.21
N GLY A 90 3.83 19.98 2.75
CA GLY A 90 3.46 20.44 1.42
C GLY A 90 2.34 19.60 0.81
N GLU A 91 1.80 20.10 -0.28
CA GLU A 91 0.73 19.45 -1.05
C GLU A 91 1.06 19.58 -2.53
N THR A 92 0.86 18.49 -3.28
CA THR A 92 1.03 18.49 -4.73
C THR A 92 0.13 17.44 -5.36
N ASN A 93 0.09 17.40 -6.69
CA ASN A 93 -0.63 16.36 -7.41
C ASN A 93 0.33 15.34 -8.05
N LEU A 94 -0.18 14.12 -8.20
CA LEU A 94 0.46 13.03 -8.90
C LEU A 94 -0.55 12.42 -9.87
N ILE A 95 -0.20 12.31 -11.14
CA ILE A 95 -1.03 11.67 -12.16
C ILE A 95 -0.36 10.37 -12.57
N VAL A 96 -1.13 9.28 -12.63
CA VAL A 96 -0.67 7.97 -13.07
C VAL A 96 -1.64 7.43 -14.11
N ASP A 97 -1.14 7.20 -15.32
CA ASP A 97 -1.92 6.60 -16.40
C ASP A 97 -1.47 5.16 -16.65
N THR A 98 -2.46 4.30 -16.84
CA THR A 98 -2.32 2.91 -17.29
C THR A 98 -3.15 2.72 -18.56
N ALA A 99 -3.04 1.54 -19.17
CA ALA A 99 -3.85 1.20 -20.34
C ALA A 99 -5.38 1.28 -20.11
N SER A 100 -5.85 1.21 -18.85
CA SER A 100 -7.28 1.14 -18.53
C SER A 100 -7.78 2.22 -17.56
N LEU A 101 -6.87 2.91 -16.85
CA LEU A 101 -7.19 3.86 -15.79
C LEU A 101 -6.29 5.09 -15.88
N ASN A 102 -6.90 6.26 -15.69
CA ASN A 102 -6.19 7.51 -15.42
C ASN A 102 -6.48 7.88 -13.97
N LEU A 103 -5.45 8.04 -13.17
CA LEU A 103 -5.58 8.26 -11.73
C LEU A 103 -4.97 9.60 -11.36
N ASN A 104 -5.79 10.44 -10.72
CA ASN A 104 -5.36 11.73 -10.19
C ASN A 104 -5.26 11.64 -8.67
N TYR A 105 -4.08 11.93 -8.14
CA TYR A 105 -3.82 11.92 -6.71
C TYR A 105 -3.56 13.34 -6.20
N GLU A 106 -4.20 13.71 -5.10
CA GLU A 106 -3.77 14.77 -4.19
C GLU A 106 -2.84 14.16 -3.15
N VAL A 107 -1.56 14.52 -3.20
CA VAL A 107 -0.53 14.01 -2.30
C VAL A 107 -0.30 15.02 -1.18
N ILE A 108 -0.57 14.60 0.05
CA ILE A 108 -0.43 15.43 1.26
C ILE A 108 0.78 14.96 2.04
N ILE A 109 1.76 15.85 2.20
CA ILE A 109 2.99 15.60 2.95
C ILE A 109 2.79 16.09 4.37
N GLY A 110 2.96 15.21 5.36
CA GLY A 110 2.85 15.61 6.75
C GLY A 110 3.11 14.50 7.75
N ASP A 111 2.19 14.38 8.71
CA ASP A 111 2.37 13.55 9.90
C ASP A 111 2.55 12.06 9.58
N LYS A 112 3.62 11.47 10.14
CA LYS A 112 3.91 10.03 10.07
C LYS A 112 2.78 9.15 10.59
N ASP A 113 1.95 9.64 11.52
CA ASP A 113 0.87 8.84 12.07
C ASP A 113 -0.28 8.68 11.07
N LYS A 114 -0.31 9.51 10.01
CA LYS A 114 -1.32 9.49 8.95
C LYS A 114 -0.84 8.90 7.62
N VAL A 115 0.46 8.61 7.49
CA VAL A 115 1.04 8.12 6.24
C VAL A 115 0.35 6.83 5.75
N ASP A 116 0.15 6.73 4.44
CA ASP A 116 -0.30 5.53 3.76
C ASP A 116 0.93 4.74 3.29
N TYR A 117 1.12 3.51 3.78
CA TYR A 117 2.24 2.67 3.33
C TYR A 117 1.95 2.04 1.97
N ARG A 118 0.70 1.70 1.74
CA ARG A 118 0.28 1.03 0.51
C ARG A 118 -1.12 1.48 0.11
N VAL A 119 -1.26 1.82 -1.16
CA VAL A 119 -2.55 2.08 -1.80
C VAL A 119 -2.74 1.02 -2.87
N TRP A 120 -3.78 0.19 -2.72
CA TRP A 120 -4.10 -0.87 -3.68
C TRP A 120 -5.30 -0.42 -4.52
N ILE A 121 -5.09 -0.27 -5.83
CA ILE A 121 -6.16 0.02 -6.78
C ILE A 121 -6.71 -1.29 -7.32
N ASP A 122 -7.99 -1.54 -7.08
CA ASP A 122 -8.67 -2.76 -7.56
C ASP A 122 -9.67 -2.44 -8.67
N GLU A 123 -9.78 -3.35 -9.62
CA GLU A 123 -10.35 -3.10 -10.95
C GLU A 123 -11.88 -3.29 -10.91
N TYR A 124 -12.64 -2.26 -10.49
CA TYR A 124 -14.11 -2.34 -10.44
C TYR A 124 -14.76 -2.50 -11.84
N LYS A 125 -14.10 -2.08 -12.91
CA LYS A 125 -14.66 -2.11 -14.29
C LYS A 125 -14.92 -3.54 -14.80
N ARG A 126 -14.09 -4.55 -14.46
CA ARG A 126 -14.28 -5.93 -14.99
C ARG A 126 -15.51 -6.66 -14.45
N LEU A 127 -16.01 -6.31 -13.27
CA LEU A 127 -17.17 -6.98 -12.67
C LEU A 127 -18.50 -6.35 -13.09
N ARG A 128 -18.54 -5.04 -13.33
CA ARG A 128 -19.75 -4.34 -13.78
C ARG A 128 -20.11 -4.65 -15.22
N ASP A 129 -19.12 -4.72 -16.12
CA ASP A 129 -19.36 -4.99 -17.53
C ASP A 129 -19.77 -6.45 -17.77
N LYS A 130 -19.19 -7.39 -17.01
CA LYS A 130 -19.61 -8.81 -17.04
C LYS A 130 -21.03 -9.05 -16.53
N GLN A 131 -21.52 -8.28 -15.57
CA GLN A 131 -22.90 -8.40 -15.10
C GLN A 131 -23.89 -7.76 -16.08
N THR A 132 -23.50 -6.69 -16.76
CA THR A 132 -24.38 -6.01 -17.74
C THR A 132 -24.59 -6.86 -18.99
N ASP A 133 -23.59 -7.63 -19.42
CA ASP A 133 -23.70 -8.58 -20.55
C ASP A 133 -24.41 -9.89 -20.20
N GLN A 134 -24.51 -10.27 -18.92
CA GLN A 134 -25.28 -11.44 -18.49
C GLN A 134 -26.76 -11.16 -18.22
N THR A 135 -27.18 -9.90 -18.32
CA THR A 135 -28.57 -9.46 -18.08
C THR A 135 -29.28 -8.99 -19.37
N LYS A 136 -28.67 -9.21 -20.54
CA LYS A 136 -29.27 -9.03 -21.87
C LYS A 136 -29.37 -10.36 -22.59
#